data_AF-A0A5P9WBG8-F1
#
_entry.id   AF-A0A5P9WBG8-F1
#
_cell.length_a   1.000
_cell.length_b   1.000
_cell.length_c   1.000
_cell.angle_alpha   90.00
_cell.angle_beta   90.00
_cell.angle_gamma   90.00
#
_symmetry.space_group_name_H-M   'P 1'
#
loop_
_entity.id
_entity.type
_entity.pdbx_description
1 polymer ?
#
loop_
_entity_poly.entity_id
_entity_poly.type
_entity_poly.pdbx_seq_one_letter_code
_entity_poly.pdbx_strand_id
1 'polypeptide(L)'
;MVHATGPQVRKELLARFMPTSSPSNGVSTTKERTTLMQDPVQIETLLRARDRILAFIDLDQRALERTPGIQALELSLTSWRRQLVSIDYKFTALTGLSPQQYQAES
;
A
#
# COMPACT_ATOMS: atom_id res chain seq x y z
N MET A 1 -6.07 53.01 -22.24
CA MET A 1 -7.21 52.45 -23.00
C MET A 1 -6.62 51.52 -24.05
N VAL A 2 -6.84 50.21 -24.13
CA VAL A 2 -7.84 49.28 -23.57
C VAL A 2 -7.21 47.88 -23.51
N HIS A 3 -7.67 47.08 -22.55
CA HIS A 3 -7.42 45.66 -22.33
C HIS A 3 -7.69 44.76 -23.54
N ALA A 4 -6.99 43.63 -23.64
CA ALA A 4 -7.63 42.30 -23.75
C ALA A 4 -6.63 41.16 -23.48
N THR A 5 -6.98 40.37 -22.48
CA THR A 5 -6.27 39.23 -21.89
C THR A 5 -6.94 37.93 -22.33
N GLY A 6 -6.18 36.95 -22.86
CA GLY A 6 -6.62 35.55 -23.11
C GLY A 6 -7.86 35.40 -24.03
N PRO A 7 -8.43 34.21 -24.27
CA PRO A 7 -8.02 32.82 -24.07
C PRO A 7 -8.09 32.01 -25.40
N GLN A 8 -7.87 32.64 -26.57
CA GLN A 8 -8.13 31.99 -27.87
C GLN A 8 -7.00 31.08 -28.36
N VAL A 9 -5.73 31.43 -28.09
CA VAL A 9 -4.57 30.61 -28.54
C VAL A 9 -4.52 29.25 -27.82
N ARG A 10 -5.14 29.13 -26.65
CA ARG A 10 -5.10 27.91 -25.83
C ARG A 10 -6.03 26.80 -26.33
N LYS A 11 -7.05 27.10 -27.13
CA LYS A 11 -7.97 26.09 -27.68
C LYS A 11 -7.39 25.32 -28.86
N GLU A 12 -6.58 25.99 -29.69
CA GLU A 12 -6.01 25.36 -30.89
C GLU A 12 -4.89 24.36 -30.55
N LEU A 13 -4.14 24.58 -29.47
CA LEU A 13 -3.13 23.63 -29.00
C LEU A 13 -3.73 22.39 -28.30
N LEU A 14 -4.90 22.51 -27.69
CA LEU A 14 -5.50 21.40 -26.93
C LEU A 14 -6.16 20.34 -27.84
N ALA A 15 -6.61 20.71 -29.03
CA ALA A 15 -7.25 19.81 -29.98
C ALA A 15 -6.27 18.90 -30.75
N ARG A 16 -4.97 19.21 -30.74
CA ARG A 16 -3.91 18.45 -31.44
C ARG A 16 -3.32 17.30 -30.62
N PHE A 17 -3.59 17.25 -29.31
CA PHE A 17 -3.06 16.23 -28.40
C PHE A 17 -4.14 15.31 -27.80
N MET A 18 -5.38 15.40 -28.28
CA MET A 18 -6.42 14.44 -27.93
C MET A 18 -6.34 13.23 -28.89
N PRO A 19 -6.15 12.00 -28.41
CA PRO A 19 -6.35 10.82 -29.25
C PRO A 19 -7.85 10.74 -29.63
N THR A 20 -8.12 10.79 -30.92
CA THR A 20 -9.45 10.60 -31.49
C THR A 20 -9.90 9.16 -31.26
N SER A 21 -10.99 8.97 -30.51
CA SER A 21 -11.66 7.69 -30.38
C SER A 21 -12.12 7.19 -31.76
N SER A 22 -11.58 6.06 -32.21
CA SER A 22 -12.26 5.21 -33.21
C SER A 22 -13.07 4.15 -32.46
N PRO A 23 -14.31 3.83 -32.89
CA PRO A 23 -15.09 2.77 -32.28
C PRO A 23 -14.55 1.42 -32.79
N SER A 24 -14.03 0.59 -31.89
CA SER A 24 -13.71 -0.81 -32.21
C SER A 24 -14.75 -1.72 -31.56
N ASN A 25 -15.44 -2.43 -32.44
CA ASN A 25 -16.52 -3.35 -32.18
C ASN A 25 -15.92 -4.68 -31.67
N GLY A 26 -16.45 -5.20 -30.56
CA GLY A 26 -16.31 -6.61 -30.21
C GLY A 26 -15.14 -6.98 -29.27
N VAL A 27 -15.44 -7.03 -27.97
CA VAL A 27 -15.19 -8.24 -27.17
C VAL A 27 -16.19 -8.23 -26.01
N SER A 28 -17.21 -9.06 -26.14
CA SER A 28 -17.88 -9.63 -24.98
C SER A 28 -16.91 -10.59 -24.31
N THR A 29 -16.84 -10.54 -22.99
CA THR A 29 -16.85 -11.64 -22.00
C THR A 29 -15.92 -11.29 -20.86
N THR A 30 -16.45 -10.89 -19.70
CA THR A 30 -16.76 -11.81 -18.59
C THR A 30 -15.62 -11.83 -17.59
N LYS A 31 -15.90 -11.24 -16.41
CA LYS A 31 -15.32 -11.58 -15.10
C LYS A 31 -13.79 -11.46 -14.96
N GLU A 32 -13.35 -10.28 -14.53
CA GLU A 32 -12.44 -10.24 -13.39
C GLU A 32 -13.11 -9.46 -12.27
N ARG A 33 -14.27 -10.00 -11.84
CA ARG A 33 -14.70 -9.85 -10.46
C ARG A 33 -13.55 -10.46 -9.67
N THR A 34 -12.65 -9.63 -9.14
CA THR A 34 -11.48 -10.02 -8.35
C THR A 34 -11.96 -11.08 -7.38
N THR A 35 -11.72 -12.34 -7.74
CA THR A 35 -12.00 -13.45 -6.86
C THR A 35 -11.09 -13.15 -5.69
N LEU A 36 -11.67 -12.96 -4.51
CA LEU A 36 -11.00 -13.05 -3.22
C LEU A 36 -10.43 -14.48 -3.07
N MET A 37 -9.62 -14.93 -4.03
CA MET A 37 -8.68 -16.01 -3.81
C MET A 37 -7.62 -15.36 -2.93
N GLN A 38 -7.72 -15.65 -1.64
CA GLN A 38 -6.61 -15.57 -0.71
C GLN A 38 -5.36 -16.04 -1.44
N ASP A 39 -4.51 -15.11 -1.88
CA ASP A 39 -3.28 -15.48 -2.54
C ASP A 39 -2.36 -16.02 -1.44
N PRO A 40 -2.12 -17.35 -1.38
CA PRO A 40 -1.35 -17.95 -0.30
C PRO A 40 0.08 -17.39 -0.25
N VAL A 41 0.62 -16.95 -1.40
CA VAL A 41 1.94 -16.34 -1.48
C VAL A 41 1.95 -14.97 -0.82
N GLN A 42 0.88 -14.18 -0.98
CA GLN A 42 0.74 -12.89 -0.31
C GLN A 42 0.57 -13.05 1.20
N ILE A 43 -0.23 -14.03 1.64
CA ILE A 43 -0.42 -14.36 3.06
C ILE A 43 0.92 -14.75 3.68
N GLU A 44 1.67 -15.67 3.06
CA GLU A 44 2.99 -16.09 3.53
C GLU A 44 3.99 -14.92 3.57
N THR A 45 3.97 -14.07 2.53
CA THR A 45 4.82 -12.87 2.48
C THR A 45 4.52 -11.92 3.63
N LEU A 46 3.25 -11.70 3.95
CA LEU A 46 2.84 -10.85 5.08
C LEU A 46 3.24 -11.45 6.42
N LEU A 47 3.10 -12.77 6.62
CA LEU A 47 3.56 -13.45 7.84
C LEU A 47 5.08 -13.31 8.02
N ARG A 48 5.86 -13.60 6.98
CA ARG A 48 7.33 -13.44 7.02
C ARG A 48 7.74 -12.00 7.28
N ALA A 49 7.05 -11.03 6.68
CA ALA A 49 7.30 -9.61 6.92
C ALA A 49 6.98 -9.23 8.38
N ARG A 50 5.86 -9.72 8.91
CA ARG A 50 5.46 -9.53 10.32
C ARG A 50 6.53 -10.04 11.27
N ASP A 51 7.01 -11.27 11.08
CA ASP A 51 8.03 -11.87 11.95
C ASP A 51 9.35 -11.07 11.94
N ARG A 52 9.77 -10.58 10.76
CA ARG A 52 10.95 -9.71 10.66
C ARG A 52 10.76 -8.40 11.43
N ILE A 53 9.60 -7.77 11.32
CA ILE A 53 9.32 -6.52 12.05
C ILE A 53 9.30 -6.76 13.56
N LEU A 54 8.69 -7.86 14.02
CA LEU A 54 8.71 -8.21 15.44
C LEU A 54 10.14 -8.42 15.96
N ALA A 55 11.01 -9.07 15.17
CA ALA A 55 12.42 -9.22 15.53
C ALA A 55 13.16 -7.87 15.62
N PHE A 56 12.91 -6.93 14.70
CA PHE A 56 13.50 -5.59 14.77
C PHE A 56 12.98 -4.77 15.96
N ILE A 57 11.69 -4.91 16.29
CA ILE A 57 11.10 -4.27 17.47
C ILE A 57 11.76 -4.78 18.75
N ASP A 58 11.95 -6.10 18.90
CA ASP A 58 12.62 -6.69 20.05
C ASP A 58 14.09 -6.24 20.14
N LEU A 59 14.81 -6.21 19.01
CA LEU A 59 16.19 -5.73 18.95
C LEU A 59 16.31 -4.27 19.42
N ASP A 60 15.51 -3.37 18.85
CA ASP A 60 15.57 -1.94 19.15
C ASP A 60 15.07 -1.64 20.59
N GLN A 61 14.09 -2.39 21.10
CA GLN A 61 13.66 -2.29 22.50
C GLN A 61 14.79 -2.65 23.45
N ARG A 62 15.45 -3.79 23.23
CA ARG A 62 16.59 -4.21 24.07
C ARG A 62 17.76 -3.23 23.99
N ALA A 63 17.98 -2.61 22.83
CA ALA A 63 19.00 -1.59 22.66
C ALA A 63 18.67 -0.32 23.49
N LEU A 64 17.41 0.12 23.49
CA LEU A 64 16.96 1.25 24.31
C LEU A 64 16.96 0.96 25.81
N GLU A 65 16.63 -0.25 26.23
CA GLU A 65 16.72 -0.65 27.64
C GLU A 65 18.14 -0.52 28.18
N ARG A 66 19.14 -0.81 27.33
CA ARG A 66 20.56 -0.67 27.67
C ARG A 66 21.06 0.76 27.56
N THR A 67 20.51 1.54 26.64
CA THR A 67 20.92 2.92 26.36
C THR A 67 19.70 3.82 26.17
N PRO A 68 19.06 4.27 27.26
CA PRO A 68 17.88 5.14 27.18
C PRO A 68 18.21 6.51 26.56
N GLY A 69 17.23 7.12 25.88
CA GLY A 69 17.33 8.47 25.33
C GLY A 69 18.00 8.57 23.95
N ILE A 70 18.28 7.44 23.29
CA ILE A 70 18.75 7.44 21.90
C ILE A 70 17.56 7.66 20.95
N GLN A 71 17.35 8.91 20.55
CA GLN A 71 16.22 9.32 19.69
C GLN A 71 16.11 8.51 18.39
N ALA A 72 17.24 8.11 17.79
CA ALA A 72 17.23 7.30 16.57
C ALA A 72 16.55 5.94 16.78
N LEU A 73 16.77 5.28 17.92
CA LEU A 73 16.14 4.01 18.27
C LEU A 73 14.65 4.21 18.60
N GLU A 74 14.29 5.30 19.28
CA GLU A 74 12.88 5.63 19.58
C GLU A 74 12.06 5.87 18.30
N LEU A 75 12.65 6.60 17.34
CA LEU A 75 12.08 6.82 16.01
C LEU A 75 11.98 5.51 15.22
N SER A 76 13.03 4.69 15.26
CA SER A 76 13.04 3.36 14.62
C SER A 76 11.92 2.48 15.15
N LEU A 77 11.78 2.36 16.48
CA LEU A 77 10.69 1.62 17.11
C LEU A 77 9.31 2.12 16.72
N THR A 78 9.13 3.43 16.68
CA THR A 78 7.86 4.03 16.26
C THR A 78 7.54 3.66 14.80
N SER A 79 8.54 3.69 13.92
CA SER A 79 8.40 3.27 12.53
C SER A 79 8.04 1.79 12.40
N TRP A 80 8.76 0.89 13.10
CA TRP A 80 8.48 -0.53 13.06
C TRP A 80 7.09 -0.87 13.58
N ARG A 81 6.65 -0.26 14.69
CA ARG A 81 5.30 -0.46 15.23
C ARG A 81 4.22 -0.01 14.25
N ARG A 82 4.41 1.10 13.53
CA ARG A 82 3.47 1.54 12.48
C ARG A 82 3.41 0.54 11.32
N GLN A 83 4.56 0.04 10.90
CA GLN A 83 4.61 -0.96 9.84
C GLN A 83 3.94 -2.29 10.26
N LEU A 84 4.14 -2.72 11.51
CA LEU A 84 3.48 -3.90 12.07
C LEU A 84 1.94 -3.77 11.99
N VAL A 85 1.39 -2.64 12.43
CA VAL A 85 -0.05 -2.36 12.33
C VAL A 85 -0.54 -2.41 10.88
N SER A 86 0.24 -1.86 9.94
CA SER A 86 -0.11 -1.89 8.51
C SER A 86 -0.12 -3.31 7.95
N ILE A 87 0.85 -4.15 8.33
CA ILE A 87 0.90 -5.56 7.93
C ILE A 87 -0.29 -6.33 8.50
N ASP A 88 -0.54 -6.20 9.81
CA ASP A 88 -1.64 -6.88 10.49
C ASP A 88 -3.00 -6.47 9.88
N TYR A 89 -3.18 -5.20 9.52
CA TYR A 89 -4.38 -4.71 8.82
C TYR A 89 -4.53 -5.35 7.43
N LYS A 90 -3.47 -5.34 6.61
CA LYS A 90 -3.50 -5.96 5.27
C LYS A 90 -3.76 -7.46 5.36
N PHE A 91 -3.14 -8.13 6.31
CA PHE A 91 -3.34 -9.55 6.56
C PHE A 91 -4.79 -9.86 6.93
N THR A 92 -5.37 -9.09 7.85
CA THR A 92 -6.75 -9.26 8.29
C THR A 92 -7.73 -8.98 7.15
N ALA A 93 -7.46 -7.98 6.31
CA ALA A 93 -8.26 -7.70 5.12
C ALA A 93 -8.24 -8.84 4.08
N LEU A 94 -7.14 -9.58 3.98
CA LEU A 94 -6.99 -10.72 3.06
C LEU A 94 -7.57 -12.02 3.62
N THR A 95 -7.38 -12.28 4.91
CA THR A 95 -7.71 -13.58 5.53
C THR A 95 -9.02 -13.59 6.29
N GLY A 96 -9.51 -12.42 6.72
CA GLY A 96 -10.63 -12.29 7.67
C GLY A 96 -10.24 -12.58 9.12
N LEU A 97 -8.99 -12.95 9.39
CA LEU A 97 -8.47 -13.30 10.71
C LEU A 97 -7.28 -12.41 11.07
N SER A 98 -7.08 -12.13 12.35
CA SER A 98 -5.80 -11.57 12.79
C SER A 98 -4.67 -12.57 12.54
N PRO A 99 -3.41 -12.13 12.33
CA PRO A 99 -2.28 -13.03 12.16
C PRO A 99 -2.14 -14.07 13.27
N GLN A 100 -2.43 -13.69 14.52
CA GLN A 100 -2.38 -14.59 15.68
C GLN A 100 -3.47 -15.66 15.64
N GLN A 101 -4.70 -15.29 15.25
CA GLN A 101 -5.80 -16.26 15.08
C GLN A 101 -5.50 -17.24 13.96
N TYR A 102 -5.05 -16.72 12.80
CA TYR A 102 -4.69 -17.54 11.66
C TYR A 102 -3.61 -18.59 11.98
N GLN A 103 -2.60 -18.22 12.79
CA GLN A 103 -1.56 -19.15 13.25
C GLN A 103 -2.05 -20.16 14.30
N ALA A 104 -3.09 -19.83 15.08
CA ALA A 104 -3.67 -20.78 16.04
C ALA A 104 -4.59 -21.80 15.38
N GLU A 105 -5.13 -21.49 14.19
CA GLU A 105 -6.02 -22.34 13.40
C GLU A 105 -5.28 -23.21 12.35
N SER A 106 -4.01 -22.92 12.07
CA SER A 106 -3.13 -23.68 11.15
C SER A 106 -2.35 -24.77 11.87
#